data_AF-A0A939KFT1-F1
#
_entry.id   AF-A0A939KFT1-F1
#
_cell.length_a   1.000
_cell.length_b   1.000
_cell.length_c   1.000
_cell.angle_alpha   90.00
_cell.angle_beta   90.00
_cell.angle_gamma   90.00
#
_symmetry.space_group_name_H-M   'P 1'
#
loop_
_entity.id
_entity.type
_entity.pdbx_description
1 polymer ?
#
loop_
_entity_poly.entity_id
_entity_poly.type
_entity_poly.pdbx_seq_one_letter_code
_entity_poly.pdbx_strand_id
1 'polypeptide(L)'
;MPLPLLAAAGLGAGLVAAYNYFTEEEKLAPVNQQKKNMAQEKEKEFHFLLKLATTAAFADGQLCEAEKKEITERMNEIRSKYSNCEFLDEHSLDEPCSMLELSERWAALEVHDIEFWNDIIKNIVNADQFKTDGEKAFLFRCNLMFEGLPDQKLFMIPSEEKTPSSFALDSVLALEYIDIDNIPSNYILHTPVMDEFLVAHPALQKQQTRELIPINNFFDDSFITSQDTELVNVARLAGAKSVKIFTDSKFESAISGEFDADAKLETQFVSASTELGNTASELLAKIDRKAVVFEFKGGTNRFFTKALSKFRSPEKDLLKQSKWLQHDAELVEFVKGCFDQSNRLKYFERKVSTEKQQTIISSAKLAAKFDMANVSAGAKTSLAEKEKIFEVSNKIYKVAFE
;
A
#
# COMPACT_ATOMS: atom_id res chain seq x y z
N MET A 1 20.73 52.86 -11.73
CA MET A 1 19.57 51.97 -11.86
C MET A 1 19.00 51.71 -10.47
N PRO A 2 17.88 52.33 -10.11
CA PRO A 2 17.17 52.04 -8.87
C PRO A 2 16.07 51.00 -9.11
N LEU A 3 15.93 50.07 -8.16
CA LEU A 3 14.92 49.00 -8.11
C LEU A 3 13.50 49.58 -7.94
N PRO A 4 12.45 48.90 -8.43
CA PRO A 4 11.09 49.39 -8.36
C PRO A 4 10.52 49.24 -6.94
N LEU A 5 10.05 50.37 -6.40
CA LEU A 5 9.05 50.47 -5.34
C LEU A 5 7.72 49.91 -5.85
N LEU A 6 7.32 48.73 -5.38
CA LEU A 6 5.93 48.29 -5.31
C LEU A 6 5.83 47.07 -4.36
N ALA A 7 4.73 47.00 -3.63
CA ALA A 7 4.35 45.96 -2.65
C ALA A 7 4.80 46.13 -1.18
N ALA A 8 4.81 47.35 -0.64
CA ALA A 8 4.73 47.57 0.82
C ALA A 8 3.27 47.73 1.33
N ALA A 9 2.27 47.74 0.44
CA ALA A 9 0.86 47.92 0.81
C ALA A 9 0.08 46.60 1.03
N GLY A 10 0.65 45.44 0.66
CA GLY A 10 -0.03 44.13 0.77
C GLY A 10 0.17 43.41 2.12
N LEU A 11 1.24 43.72 2.85
CA LEU A 11 1.58 43.04 4.10
C LEU A 11 0.81 43.58 5.31
N GLY A 12 0.27 44.81 5.23
CA GLY A 12 -0.54 45.39 6.31
C GLY A 12 -1.96 44.82 6.39
N ALA A 13 -2.63 44.62 5.24
CA ALA A 13 -4.01 44.14 5.23
C ALA A 13 -4.12 42.64 5.58
N GLY A 14 -3.15 41.82 5.17
CA GLY A 14 -3.11 40.39 5.50
C GLY A 14 -2.83 40.14 6.99
N LEU A 15 -1.95 40.92 7.61
CA LEU A 15 -1.68 40.83 9.05
C LEU A 15 -2.83 41.39 9.89
N VAL A 16 -3.52 42.45 9.45
CA VAL A 16 -4.71 42.96 10.16
C VAL A 16 -5.90 42.00 10.05
N ALA A 17 -6.07 41.31 8.91
CA ALA A 17 -7.10 40.28 8.76
C ALA A 17 -6.79 39.03 9.61
N ALA A 18 -5.53 38.57 9.64
CA ALA A 18 -5.12 37.48 10.51
C ALA A 18 -5.20 37.87 11.99
N TYR A 19 -4.80 39.09 12.35
CA TYR A 19 -4.88 39.57 13.73
C TYR A 19 -6.33 39.70 14.21
N ASN A 20 -7.26 40.20 13.37
CA ASN A 20 -8.69 40.20 13.71
C ASN A 20 -9.28 38.78 13.80
N TYR A 21 -8.83 37.86 12.94
CA TYR A 21 -9.25 36.45 13.02
C TYR A 21 -8.82 35.76 14.32
N PHE A 22 -7.65 36.13 14.88
CA PHE A 22 -7.13 35.55 16.12
C PHE A 22 -7.42 36.36 17.39
N THR A 23 -7.84 37.63 17.29
CA THR A 23 -8.15 38.47 18.47
C THR A 23 -9.64 38.58 18.80
N GLU A 24 -10.54 38.06 17.96
CA GLU A 24 -11.97 37.97 18.29
C GLU A 24 -12.31 36.76 19.22
N GLU A 25 -11.39 35.83 19.48
CA GLU A 25 -11.60 34.70 20.39
C GLU A 25 -11.37 35.01 21.89
N GLU A 26 -10.86 36.19 22.25
CA GLU A 26 -10.63 36.54 23.67
C GLU A 26 -11.28 37.87 24.08
N LYS A 27 -12.61 38.02 23.92
CA LYS A 27 -13.40 38.92 24.79
C LYS A 27 -14.76 38.34 25.16
N LEU A 28 -14.89 38.07 26.46
CA LEU A 28 -16.10 37.69 27.20
C LEU A 28 -17.29 38.65 26.94
N ALA A 29 -18.33 38.15 26.27
CA ALA A 29 -19.77 38.46 26.47
C ALA A 29 -20.63 37.54 25.57
N PRO A 30 -21.89 37.19 25.95
CA PRO A 30 -22.71 36.25 25.20
C PRO A 30 -23.30 36.97 23.97
N VAL A 31 -22.54 36.97 22.87
CA VAL A 31 -23.00 37.53 21.61
C VAL A 31 -23.68 36.41 20.83
N ASN A 32 -24.95 36.62 20.49
CA ASN A 32 -25.68 35.85 19.48
C ASN A 32 -24.76 35.61 18.28
N GLN A 33 -24.23 34.39 18.14
CA GLN A 33 -23.46 33.99 16.97
C GLN A 33 -24.40 34.09 15.77
N GLN A 34 -24.23 35.15 14.96
CA GLN A 34 -24.89 35.24 13.67
C GLN A 34 -24.41 34.05 12.84
N LYS A 35 -25.31 33.08 12.66
CA LYS A 35 -25.08 31.91 11.85
C LYS A 35 -24.69 32.34 10.43
N LYS A 36 -23.71 31.66 9.83
CA LYS A 36 -23.22 31.95 8.47
C LYS A 36 -24.04 31.17 7.45
N ASN A 37 -24.24 31.72 6.25
CA ASN A 37 -24.76 30.93 5.12
C ASN A 37 -23.70 29.93 4.66
N MET A 38 -24.12 28.71 4.30
CA MET A 38 -23.22 27.67 3.82
C MET A 38 -22.73 28.00 2.41
N ALA A 39 -21.42 28.03 2.21
CA ALA A 39 -20.82 28.15 0.87
C ALA A 39 -20.88 26.80 0.14
N GLN A 40 -20.89 26.82 -1.20
CA GLN A 40 -20.96 25.60 -2.02
C GLN A 40 -19.83 24.59 -1.70
N GLU A 41 -18.63 25.07 -1.40
CA GLU A 41 -17.51 24.21 -0.99
C GLU A 41 -17.79 23.47 0.32
N LYS A 42 -18.40 24.14 1.29
CA LYS A 42 -18.79 23.54 2.58
C LYS A 42 -19.97 22.60 2.45
N GLU A 43 -20.87 22.85 1.50
CA GLU A 43 -21.94 21.92 1.16
C GLU A 43 -21.39 20.60 0.57
N LYS A 44 -20.38 20.66 -0.31
CA LYS A 44 -19.69 19.47 -0.83
C LYS A 44 -19.00 18.68 0.29
N GLU A 45 -18.30 19.37 1.18
CA GLU A 45 -17.65 18.76 2.35
C GLU A 45 -18.68 18.07 3.25
N PHE A 46 -19.82 18.74 3.49
CA PHE A 46 -20.88 18.20 4.32
C PHE A 46 -21.56 16.99 3.68
N HIS A 47 -21.75 17.00 2.35
CA HIS A 47 -22.25 15.86 1.61
C HIS A 47 -21.27 14.68 1.63
N PHE A 48 -19.97 14.96 1.49
CA PHE A 48 -18.95 13.92 1.62
C PHE A 48 -18.99 13.30 3.01
N LEU A 49 -19.00 14.11 4.06
CA LEU A 49 -19.09 13.67 5.46
C LEU A 49 -20.33 12.81 5.72
N LEU A 50 -21.50 13.23 5.23
CA LEU A 50 -22.73 12.45 5.36
C LEU A 50 -22.58 11.09 4.71
N LYS A 51 -22.12 11.04 3.46
CA LYS A 51 -21.95 9.78 2.73
C LYS A 51 -20.88 8.88 3.33
N LEU A 52 -19.80 9.46 3.84
CA LEU A 52 -18.75 8.74 4.53
C LEU A 52 -19.29 8.10 5.81
N ALA A 53 -20.05 8.86 6.61
CA ALA A 53 -20.67 8.43 7.85
C ALA A 53 -21.73 7.34 7.62
N THR A 54 -22.62 7.51 6.65
CA THR A 54 -23.64 6.50 6.34
C THR A 54 -23.02 5.23 5.78
N THR A 55 -22.05 5.34 4.86
CA THR A 55 -21.36 4.16 4.30
C THR A 55 -20.57 3.41 5.38
N ALA A 56 -20.01 4.12 6.37
CA ALA A 56 -19.35 3.51 7.51
C ALA A 56 -20.29 2.67 8.37
N ALA A 57 -21.47 3.21 8.69
CA ALA A 57 -22.44 2.48 9.49
C ALA A 57 -23.07 1.30 8.74
N PHE A 58 -23.29 1.43 7.44
CA PHE A 58 -23.74 0.32 6.59
C PHE A 58 -22.60 -0.64 6.18
N ALA A 59 -21.41 -0.50 6.76
CA ALA A 59 -20.25 -1.28 6.34
C ALA A 59 -20.32 -2.77 6.69
N ASP A 60 -21.37 -3.24 7.35
CA ASP A 60 -21.69 -4.66 7.55
C ASP A 60 -23.02 -5.07 6.85
N GLY A 61 -23.67 -4.11 6.18
CA GLY A 61 -24.96 -4.27 5.52
C GLY A 61 -26.17 -3.82 6.33
N GLN A 62 -26.01 -3.38 7.58
CA GLN A 62 -27.12 -2.93 8.43
C GLN A 62 -26.78 -1.62 9.14
N LEU A 63 -27.72 -0.69 9.20
CA LEU A 63 -27.59 0.50 10.05
C LEU A 63 -28.25 0.25 11.39
N CYS A 64 -27.48 0.27 12.48
CA CYS A 64 -28.06 0.16 13.80
C CYS A 64 -28.52 1.53 14.35
N GLU A 65 -29.44 1.51 15.33
CA GLU A 65 -29.98 2.74 15.93
C GLU A 65 -28.91 3.57 16.67
N ALA A 66 -27.88 2.93 17.22
CA ALA A 66 -26.79 3.61 17.92
C ALA A 66 -25.93 4.44 16.95
N GLU A 67 -25.55 3.85 15.81
CA GLU A 67 -24.82 4.54 14.75
C GLU A 67 -25.67 5.64 14.13
N LYS A 68 -26.95 5.36 13.84
CA LYS A 68 -27.88 6.36 13.29
C LYS A 68 -27.98 7.59 14.19
N LYS A 69 -28.03 7.37 15.50
CA LYS A 69 -28.03 8.44 16.49
C LYS A 69 -26.72 9.24 16.47
N GLU A 70 -25.56 8.57 16.47
CA GLU A 70 -24.25 9.24 16.41
C GLU A 70 -24.09 10.08 15.14
N ILE A 71 -24.47 9.54 13.97
CA ILE A 71 -24.46 10.28 12.70
C ILE A 71 -25.36 11.52 12.82
N THR A 72 -26.58 11.35 13.32
CA THR A 72 -27.55 12.44 13.44
C THR A 72 -27.04 13.54 14.38
N GLU A 73 -26.47 13.18 15.53
CA GLU A 73 -25.91 14.12 16.49
C GLU A 73 -24.75 14.91 15.86
N ARG A 74 -23.79 14.25 15.22
CA ARG A 74 -22.65 14.93 14.58
C ARG A 74 -23.05 15.80 13.41
N MET A 75 -23.95 15.34 12.56
CA MET A 75 -24.41 16.16 11.45
C MET A 75 -25.19 17.38 11.95
N ASN A 76 -25.98 17.24 13.03
CA ASN A 76 -26.66 18.38 13.65
C ASN A 76 -25.70 19.37 14.32
N GLU A 77 -24.62 18.90 14.96
CA GLU A 77 -23.59 19.77 15.51
C GLU A 77 -22.92 20.61 14.41
N ILE A 78 -22.57 20.00 13.29
CA ILE A 78 -21.99 20.70 12.14
C ILE A 78 -23.01 21.68 11.54
N ARG A 79 -24.27 21.24 11.34
CA ARG A 79 -25.39 22.06 10.86
C ARG A 79 -25.63 23.28 11.72
N SER A 80 -25.53 23.15 13.04
CA SER A 80 -25.86 24.21 14.01
C SER A 80 -25.08 25.52 13.81
N LYS A 81 -23.88 25.42 13.20
CA LYS A 81 -22.98 26.52 12.86
C LYS A 81 -23.47 27.37 11.67
N TYR A 82 -24.46 26.89 10.90
CA TYR A 82 -24.94 27.53 9.68
C TYR A 82 -26.43 27.89 9.76
N SER A 83 -26.81 29.00 9.13
CA SER A 83 -28.20 29.47 8.98
C SER A 83 -28.81 28.84 7.74
N ASN A 84 -30.07 28.38 7.83
CA ASN A 84 -30.84 27.84 6.71
C ASN A 84 -30.20 26.63 6.00
N CYS A 85 -29.75 25.65 6.77
CA CYS A 85 -29.31 24.37 6.23
C CYS A 85 -30.47 23.37 6.36
N GLU A 86 -31.21 23.08 5.29
CA GLU A 86 -32.23 21.99 5.21
C GLU A 86 -31.59 20.67 4.72
N PHE A 87 -30.27 20.61 4.64
CA PHE A 87 -29.50 19.54 4.02
C PHE A 87 -29.85 18.11 4.51
N LEU A 88 -30.01 17.92 5.83
CA LEU A 88 -30.41 16.61 6.39
C LEU A 88 -31.88 16.27 6.14
N ASP A 89 -32.72 17.28 5.91
CA ASP A 89 -34.13 17.10 5.59
C ASP A 89 -34.28 16.66 4.10
N GLU A 90 -33.26 16.94 3.27
CA GLU A 90 -33.17 16.58 1.85
C GLU A 90 -32.40 15.28 1.56
N HIS A 91 -31.62 14.76 2.51
CA HIS A 91 -30.73 13.61 2.29
C HIS A 91 -31.03 12.45 3.25
N SER A 92 -31.31 11.28 2.67
CA SER A 92 -31.57 10.05 3.44
C SER A 92 -30.29 9.50 4.08
N LEU A 93 -30.38 9.13 5.36
CA LEU A 93 -29.33 8.40 6.08
C LEU A 93 -29.26 6.93 5.66
N ASP A 94 -30.30 6.39 5.04
CA ASP A 94 -30.43 4.98 4.68
C ASP A 94 -29.88 4.67 3.27
N GLU A 95 -29.10 5.58 2.71
CA GLU A 95 -28.49 5.46 1.37
C GLU A 95 -26.95 5.52 1.45
N PRO A 96 -26.28 4.38 1.69
CA PRO A 96 -24.82 4.30 1.57
C PRO A 96 -24.36 4.42 0.12
N CYS A 97 -23.06 4.63 -0.10
CA CYS A 97 -22.48 4.75 -1.43
C CYS A 97 -21.23 3.88 -1.62
N SER A 98 -20.90 3.57 -2.87
CA SER A 98 -19.73 2.73 -3.16
C SER A 98 -18.41 3.42 -2.78
N MET A 99 -17.36 2.63 -2.52
CA MET A 99 -16.01 3.18 -2.29
C MET A 99 -15.47 3.99 -3.48
N LEU A 100 -15.91 3.68 -4.71
CA LEU A 100 -15.56 4.46 -5.89
C LEU A 100 -16.16 5.88 -5.81
N GLU A 101 -17.46 5.96 -5.49
CA GLU A 101 -18.15 7.25 -5.33
C GLU A 101 -17.55 8.07 -4.18
N LEU A 102 -17.21 7.43 -3.05
CA LEU A 102 -16.51 8.10 -1.94
C LEU A 102 -15.17 8.70 -2.39
N SER A 103 -14.40 7.96 -3.20
CA SER A 103 -13.12 8.43 -3.74
C SER A 103 -13.28 9.60 -4.70
N GLU A 104 -14.30 9.58 -5.55
CA GLU A 104 -14.61 10.71 -6.44
C GLU A 104 -15.02 11.96 -5.66
N ARG A 105 -15.85 11.79 -4.62
CA ARG A 105 -16.26 12.89 -3.73
C ARG A 105 -15.07 13.44 -2.95
N TRP A 106 -14.21 12.56 -2.44
CA TRP A 106 -12.96 12.92 -1.76
C TRP A 106 -12.03 13.77 -2.64
N ALA A 107 -11.83 13.36 -3.89
CA ALA A 107 -10.99 14.05 -4.85
C ALA A 107 -11.55 15.43 -5.25
N ALA A 108 -12.86 15.65 -5.09
CA ALA A 108 -13.53 16.91 -5.39
C ALA A 108 -13.48 17.94 -4.25
N LEU A 109 -12.95 17.58 -3.08
CA LEU A 109 -12.79 18.49 -1.94
C LEU A 109 -11.54 19.36 -2.08
N GLU A 110 -11.65 20.62 -1.67
CA GLU A 110 -10.53 21.58 -1.69
C GLU A 110 -9.69 21.53 -0.40
N VAL A 111 -10.30 21.12 0.71
CA VAL A 111 -9.68 21.02 2.02
C VAL A 111 -9.89 19.62 2.55
N HIS A 112 -8.81 19.00 3.02
CA HIS A 112 -8.83 17.65 3.60
C HIS A 112 -8.54 17.69 5.10
N ASP A 113 -9.55 17.50 5.94
CA ASP A 113 -9.42 17.40 7.41
C ASP A 113 -9.45 15.93 7.85
N ILE A 114 -8.37 15.22 7.53
CA ILE A 114 -8.24 13.77 7.72
C ILE A 114 -8.41 13.37 9.19
N GLU A 115 -7.93 14.18 10.14
CA GLU A 115 -8.02 13.89 11.57
C GLU A 115 -9.47 13.96 12.04
N PHE A 116 -10.17 15.06 11.73
CA PHE A 116 -11.58 15.22 12.06
C PHE A 116 -12.45 14.11 11.47
N TRP A 117 -12.19 13.72 10.23
CA TRP A 117 -12.99 12.69 9.54
C TRP A 117 -12.74 11.28 10.08
N ASN A 118 -11.48 10.96 10.38
CA ASN A 118 -11.15 9.70 11.04
C ASN A 118 -11.82 9.59 12.42
N ASP A 119 -11.86 10.67 13.19
CA ASP A 119 -12.53 10.70 14.48
C ASP A 119 -14.04 10.46 14.34
N ILE A 120 -14.69 11.10 13.35
CA ILE A 120 -16.12 10.86 13.08
C ILE A 120 -16.39 9.40 12.76
N ILE A 121 -15.70 8.83 11.75
CA ILE A 121 -15.96 7.45 11.32
C ILE A 121 -15.68 6.48 12.47
N LYS A 122 -14.61 6.72 13.23
CA LYS A 122 -14.25 5.87 14.37
C LYS A 122 -15.31 5.92 15.46
N ASN A 123 -15.91 7.07 15.74
CA ASN A 123 -16.98 7.15 16.73
C ASN A 123 -18.24 6.41 16.27
N ILE A 124 -18.59 6.52 14.99
CA ILE A 124 -19.75 5.83 14.40
C ILE A 124 -19.55 4.31 14.47
N VAL A 125 -18.46 3.79 13.90
CA VAL A 125 -18.15 2.35 13.86
C VAL A 125 -17.96 1.73 15.26
N ASN A 126 -17.65 2.53 16.28
CA ASN A 126 -17.54 2.02 17.66
C ASN A 126 -18.78 2.30 18.51
N ALA A 127 -19.86 2.86 17.94
CA ALA A 127 -21.04 3.27 18.70
C ALA A 127 -21.75 2.08 19.35
N ASP A 128 -21.75 0.91 18.70
CA ASP A 128 -22.38 -0.31 19.18
C ASP A 128 -21.42 -1.24 19.96
N GLN A 129 -20.14 -0.86 20.06
CA GLN A 129 -19.03 -1.59 20.71
C GLN A 129 -18.61 -2.90 20.02
N PHE A 130 -19.13 -3.23 18.83
CA PHE A 130 -18.84 -4.48 18.13
C PHE A 130 -18.33 -4.24 16.70
N LYS A 131 -17.01 -4.20 16.55
CA LYS A 131 -16.39 -3.99 15.24
C LYS A 131 -16.39 -5.27 14.37
N THR A 132 -17.24 -5.29 13.37
CA THR A 132 -17.37 -6.34 12.34
C THR A 132 -16.19 -6.34 11.36
N ASP A 133 -16.05 -7.42 10.59
CA ASP A 133 -15.00 -7.52 9.56
C ASP A 133 -15.25 -6.55 8.38
N GLY A 134 -16.51 -6.25 8.07
CA GLY A 134 -16.90 -5.25 7.08
C GLY A 134 -16.49 -3.83 7.46
N GLU A 135 -16.67 -3.43 8.72
CA GLU A 135 -16.24 -2.13 9.22
C GLU A 135 -14.71 -2.00 9.31
N LYS A 136 -14.00 -3.08 9.67
CA LYS A 136 -12.52 -3.10 9.61
C LYS A 136 -12.04 -2.86 8.18
N ALA A 137 -12.63 -3.55 7.22
CA ALA A 137 -12.34 -3.36 5.80
C ALA A 137 -12.63 -1.93 5.33
N PHE A 138 -13.76 -1.35 5.76
CA PHE A 138 -14.15 0.02 5.42
C PHE A 138 -13.16 1.05 5.94
N LEU A 139 -12.82 0.98 7.23
CA LEU A 139 -11.85 1.88 7.85
C LEU A 139 -10.49 1.81 7.18
N PHE A 140 -10.04 0.59 6.85
CA PHE A 140 -8.79 0.37 6.13
C PHE A 140 -8.81 1.03 4.75
N ARG A 141 -9.82 0.77 3.92
CA ARG A 141 -9.90 1.34 2.57
C ARG A 141 -10.07 2.87 2.59
N CYS A 142 -10.81 3.42 3.56
CA CYS A 142 -10.88 4.86 3.77
C CYS A 142 -9.51 5.46 4.12
N ASN A 143 -8.74 4.80 4.99
CA ASN A 143 -7.41 5.31 5.35
C ASN A 143 -6.40 5.17 4.19
N LEU A 144 -6.52 4.14 3.33
CA LEU A 144 -5.76 4.11 2.08
C LEU A 144 -6.05 5.35 1.22
N MET A 145 -7.33 5.70 1.06
CA MET A 145 -7.75 6.88 0.31
C MET A 145 -7.22 8.19 0.92
N PHE A 146 -7.32 8.35 2.24
CA PHE A 146 -6.84 9.54 2.95
C PHE A 146 -5.32 9.71 2.85
N GLU A 147 -4.56 8.60 2.85
CA GLU A 147 -3.11 8.60 2.71
C GLU A 147 -2.64 8.66 1.23
N GLY A 148 -3.57 8.71 0.27
CA GLY A 148 -3.26 8.75 -1.16
C GLY A 148 -2.71 7.43 -1.71
N LEU A 149 -2.94 6.32 -1.00
CA LEU A 149 -2.53 4.99 -1.42
C LEU A 149 -3.57 4.38 -2.38
N PRO A 150 -3.16 3.48 -3.30
CA PRO A 150 -4.10 2.77 -4.17
C PRO A 150 -5.13 1.98 -3.35
N ASP A 151 -6.40 2.10 -3.74
CA ASP A 151 -7.47 1.30 -3.15
C ASP A 151 -7.20 -0.21 -3.33
N GLN A 152 -7.47 -0.97 -2.28
CA GLN A 152 -7.31 -2.41 -2.24
C GLN A 152 -8.66 -3.05 -2.00
N LYS A 153 -9.24 -3.61 -3.06
CA LYS A 153 -10.44 -4.43 -2.95
C LYS A 153 -10.14 -5.65 -2.08
N LEU A 154 -10.99 -5.87 -1.08
CA LEU A 154 -10.86 -6.93 -0.10
C LEU A 154 -11.86 -8.04 -0.35
N PHE A 155 -11.43 -9.27 -0.07
CA PHE A 155 -12.25 -10.46 -0.14
C PHE A 155 -12.14 -11.25 1.16
N MET A 156 -13.13 -12.09 1.46
CA MET A 156 -13.08 -13.03 2.57
C MET A 156 -13.85 -14.31 2.21
N ILE A 157 -13.32 -15.46 2.62
CA ILE A 157 -14.04 -16.73 2.52
C ILE A 157 -14.56 -17.04 3.93
N PRO A 158 -15.87 -16.98 4.19
CA PRO A 158 -16.40 -17.25 5.53
C PRO A 158 -16.32 -18.75 5.85
N SER A 159 -16.01 -19.08 7.10
CA SER A 159 -16.19 -20.45 7.61
C SER A 159 -17.68 -20.82 7.71
N GLU A 160 -18.00 -22.12 7.70
CA GLU A 160 -19.38 -22.61 7.77
C GLU A 160 -20.17 -22.03 8.97
N GLU A 161 -19.49 -21.78 10.10
CA GLU A 161 -20.07 -21.19 11.31
C GLU A 161 -20.37 -19.69 11.17
N LYS A 162 -19.65 -18.99 10.30
CA LYS A 162 -19.84 -17.57 10.00
C LYS A 162 -20.67 -17.31 8.76
N THR A 163 -21.09 -18.36 8.04
CA THR A 163 -21.94 -18.23 6.86
C THR A 163 -23.23 -17.51 7.28
N PRO A 164 -23.46 -16.26 6.84
CA PRO A 164 -24.70 -15.59 7.12
C PRO A 164 -25.84 -16.43 6.54
N SER A 165 -26.92 -16.61 7.32
CA SER A 165 -28.12 -17.29 6.84
C SER A 165 -28.68 -16.48 5.67
N SER A 166 -28.49 -17.02 4.46
CA SER A 166 -28.54 -16.33 3.16
C SER A 166 -27.28 -15.52 2.84
N PHE A 167 -26.53 -15.97 1.83
CA PHE A 167 -25.75 -15.10 0.97
C PHE A 167 -26.70 -14.03 0.40
N ALA A 168 -26.97 -12.95 1.13
CA ALA A 168 -27.38 -11.68 0.52
C ALA A 168 -26.08 -11.03 0.03
N LEU A 169 -25.31 -11.65 -0.88
CA LEU A 169 -25.32 -11.46 -2.34
C LEU A 169 -25.13 -10.02 -2.84
N ASP A 170 -24.97 -9.04 -1.95
CA ASP A 170 -24.46 -7.75 -2.33
C ASP A 170 -23.16 -7.49 -1.56
N SER A 171 -22.13 -7.14 -2.34
CA SER A 171 -20.89 -6.54 -1.86
C SER A 171 -21.18 -5.65 -0.66
N VAL A 172 -20.71 -6.06 0.52
CA VAL A 172 -20.55 -5.10 1.61
C VAL A 172 -19.61 -4.03 1.04
N LEU A 173 -19.97 -2.77 1.20
CA LEU A 173 -19.41 -1.62 0.43
C LEU A 173 -17.87 -1.64 0.40
N ALA A 174 -17.25 -2.19 1.46
CA ALA A 174 -15.81 -2.37 1.61
C ALA A 174 -15.26 -3.80 1.42
N LEU A 175 -16.05 -4.88 1.61
CA LEU A 175 -15.60 -6.28 1.69
C LEU A 175 -16.48 -7.22 0.83
N GLU A 176 -15.86 -8.04 0.00
CA GLU A 176 -16.59 -9.04 -0.80
C GLU A 176 -16.44 -10.45 -0.20
N TYR A 177 -17.56 -11.05 0.22
CA TYR A 177 -17.57 -12.46 0.62
C TYR A 177 -17.61 -13.34 -0.61
N ILE A 178 -16.66 -14.27 -0.72
CA ILE A 178 -16.53 -15.19 -1.86
C ILE A 178 -16.73 -16.63 -1.42
N ASP A 179 -17.42 -17.40 -2.25
CA ASP A 179 -17.52 -18.85 -2.12
C ASP A 179 -16.29 -19.50 -2.76
N ILE A 180 -15.71 -20.49 -2.09
CA ILE A 180 -14.55 -21.25 -2.57
C ILE A 180 -14.83 -21.95 -3.92
N ASP A 181 -16.09 -22.34 -4.14
CA ASP A 181 -16.53 -23.01 -5.36
C ASP A 181 -16.89 -22.01 -6.48
N ASN A 182 -16.95 -20.71 -6.18
CA ASN A 182 -17.37 -19.66 -7.12
C ASN A 182 -16.51 -18.39 -7.02
N ILE A 183 -15.20 -18.56 -7.19
CA ILE A 183 -14.26 -17.43 -7.25
C ILE A 183 -14.52 -16.60 -8.53
N PRO A 184 -14.55 -15.26 -8.45
CA PRO A 184 -14.78 -14.43 -9.63
C PRO A 184 -13.75 -14.68 -10.73
N SER A 185 -14.19 -14.77 -11.99
CA SER A 185 -13.38 -15.25 -13.13
C SER A 185 -12.06 -14.51 -13.40
N ASN A 186 -11.95 -13.26 -12.96
CA ASN A 186 -10.74 -12.45 -13.06
C ASN A 186 -9.77 -12.65 -11.88
N TYR A 187 -10.05 -13.59 -10.98
CA TYR A 187 -9.23 -13.94 -9.84
C TYR A 187 -8.89 -15.43 -9.79
N ILE A 188 -7.77 -15.76 -9.17
CA ILE A 188 -7.37 -17.13 -8.84
C ILE A 188 -6.96 -17.20 -7.37
N LEU A 189 -7.17 -18.36 -6.76
CA LEU A 189 -6.78 -18.64 -5.39
C LEU A 189 -6.09 -19.99 -5.33
N HIS A 190 -4.80 -20.01 -5.00
CA HIS A 190 -4.03 -21.25 -4.94
C HIS A 190 -4.12 -21.94 -3.57
N THR A 191 -4.28 -21.17 -2.50
CA THR A 191 -4.38 -21.69 -1.14
C THR A 191 -5.56 -20.99 -0.45
N PRO A 192 -6.70 -21.68 -0.30
CA PRO A 192 -7.83 -21.12 0.39
C PRO A 192 -7.54 -20.97 1.88
N VAL A 193 -7.88 -19.81 2.42
CA VAL A 193 -7.77 -19.50 3.84
C VAL A 193 -9.10 -18.90 4.28
N MET A 194 -9.74 -19.56 5.25
CA MET A 194 -11.05 -19.15 5.77
C MET A 194 -10.89 -18.03 6.80
N ASP A 195 -11.88 -17.15 6.89
CA ASP A 195 -11.98 -16.07 7.87
C ASP A 195 -10.77 -15.10 7.90
N GLU A 196 -10.02 -15.03 6.81
CA GLU A 196 -8.93 -14.09 6.61
C GLU A 196 -9.24 -13.09 5.49
N PHE A 197 -8.76 -11.86 5.65
CA PHE A 197 -8.84 -10.85 4.59
C PHE A 197 -7.87 -11.21 3.46
N LEU A 198 -8.39 -11.29 2.25
CA LEU A 198 -7.66 -11.57 1.02
C LEU A 198 -7.58 -10.30 0.18
N VAL A 199 -6.43 -10.09 -0.46
CA VAL A 199 -6.13 -8.98 -1.37
C VAL A 199 -5.56 -9.49 -2.67
N ALA A 200 -5.73 -8.72 -3.74
CA ALA A 200 -5.05 -9.01 -5.00
C ALA A 200 -3.52 -8.87 -4.83
N HIS A 201 -2.76 -9.83 -5.36
CA HIS A 201 -1.30 -9.79 -5.29
C HIS A 201 -0.77 -8.51 -5.98
N PRO A 202 0.06 -7.70 -5.31
CA PRO A 202 0.51 -6.39 -5.81
C PRO A 202 1.35 -6.43 -7.10
N ALA A 203 1.85 -7.59 -7.51
CA ALA A 203 2.63 -7.76 -8.73
C ALA A 203 1.75 -7.77 -10.00
N LEU A 204 0.45 -8.04 -9.86
CA LEU A 204 -0.46 -8.43 -10.95
C LEU A 204 -1.33 -7.30 -11.51
N GLN A 205 -0.92 -6.04 -11.39
CA GLN A 205 -1.76 -4.88 -11.73
C GLN A 205 -2.30 -4.89 -13.19
N LYS A 206 -1.51 -5.40 -14.14
CA LYS A 206 -1.83 -5.41 -15.58
C LYS A 206 -2.28 -6.77 -16.14
N GLN A 207 -2.35 -7.82 -15.31
CA GLN A 207 -2.79 -9.14 -15.77
C GLN A 207 -4.32 -9.23 -15.82
N GLN A 208 -4.83 -10.01 -16.77
CA GLN A 208 -6.29 -10.28 -16.90
C GLN A 208 -6.82 -11.07 -15.70
N THR A 209 -5.96 -11.89 -15.09
CA THR A 209 -6.28 -12.71 -13.92
C THR A 209 -5.34 -12.32 -12.76
N ARG A 210 -5.92 -12.08 -11.58
CA ARG A 210 -5.19 -11.66 -10.37
C ARG A 210 -5.23 -12.74 -9.30
N GLU A 211 -4.09 -13.08 -8.74
CA GLU A 211 -4.03 -13.98 -7.59
C GLU A 211 -4.52 -13.27 -6.32
N LEU A 212 -5.35 -13.95 -5.54
CA LEU A 212 -5.73 -13.55 -4.19
C LEU A 212 -4.76 -14.17 -3.18
N ILE A 213 -4.23 -13.33 -2.29
CA ILE A 213 -3.33 -13.73 -1.21
C ILE A 213 -3.86 -13.19 0.13
N PRO A 214 -3.59 -13.87 1.26
CA PRO A 214 -3.89 -13.31 2.57
C PRO A 214 -3.17 -11.99 2.81
N ILE A 215 -3.87 -11.01 3.39
CA ILE A 215 -3.26 -9.73 3.79
C ILE A 215 -2.12 -9.93 4.80
N ASN A 216 -2.18 -11.02 5.57
CA ASN A 216 -1.13 -11.49 6.46
C ASN A 216 0.23 -11.64 5.77
N ASN A 217 0.25 -11.94 4.46
CA ASN A 217 1.49 -12.03 3.70
C ASN A 217 2.27 -10.71 3.67
N PHE A 218 1.60 -9.55 3.78
CA PHE A 218 2.32 -8.27 3.80
C PHE A 218 3.20 -8.09 5.04
N PHE A 219 2.93 -8.85 6.11
CA PHE A 219 3.73 -8.84 7.34
C PHE A 219 4.87 -9.87 7.33
N ASP A 220 4.88 -10.80 6.37
CA ASP A 220 5.94 -11.80 6.25
C ASP A 220 7.22 -11.15 5.70
N ASP A 221 8.33 -11.32 6.42
CA ASP A 221 9.66 -10.86 6.03
C ASP A 221 10.09 -11.38 4.67
N SER A 222 9.76 -12.64 4.40
CA SER A 222 10.05 -13.25 3.13
C SER A 222 9.23 -12.61 2.02
N PHE A 223 7.99 -12.17 2.25
CA PHE A 223 7.15 -11.66 1.17
C PHE A 223 7.76 -10.42 0.50
N ILE A 224 8.13 -9.37 1.25
CA ILE A 224 8.65 -8.13 0.65
C ILE A 224 10.07 -8.32 0.09
N THR A 225 10.89 -9.16 0.72
CA THR A 225 12.29 -9.40 0.33
C THR A 225 12.46 -10.53 -0.69
N SER A 226 11.40 -11.33 -0.92
CA SER A 226 11.40 -12.46 -1.85
C SER A 226 11.70 -12.03 -3.27
N GLN A 227 11.27 -10.84 -3.71
CA GLN A 227 11.57 -10.39 -5.07
C GLN A 227 13.09 -10.29 -5.31
N ASP A 228 13.81 -9.62 -4.39
CA ASP A 228 15.26 -9.45 -4.47
C ASP A 228 15.96 -10.81 -4.36
N THR A 229 15.51 -11.63 -3.41
CA THR A 229 16.09 -12.95 -3.13
C THR A 229 15.87 -13.94 -4.28
N GLU A 230 14.66 -13.98 -4.84
CA GLU A 230 14.31 -14.85 -5.97
C GLU A 230 15.12 -14.47 -7.20
N LEU A 231 15.29 -13.17 -7.50
CA LEU A 231 16.12 -12.71 -8.61
C LEU A 231 17.58 -13.11 -8.44
N VAL A 232 18.16 -12.84 -7.26
CA VAL A 232 19.54 -13.22 -6.93
C VAL A 232 19.72 -14.74 -7.05
N ASN A 233 18.76 -15.54 -6.56
CA ASN A 233 18.82 -16.99 -6.62
C ASN A 233 18.70 -17.52 -8.06
N VAL A 234 17.80 -16.96 -8.87
CA VAL A 234 17.69 -17.30 -10.29
C VAL A 234 19.00 -16.99 -11.01
N ALA A 235 19.55 -15.79 -10.83
CA ALA A 235 20.83 -15.40 -11.42
C ALA A 235 21.97 -16.35 -11.03
N ARG A 236 22.05 -16.69 -9.73
CA ARG A 236 23.04 -17.65 -9.20
C ARG A 236 22.90 -19.03 -9.82
N LEU A 237 21.69 -19.59 -9.87
CA LEU A 237 21.44 -20.91 -10.47
C LEU A 237 21.74 -20.90 -11.98
N ALA A 238 21.48 -19.78 -12.63
CA ALA A 238 21.89 -19.52 -13.99
C ALA A 238 23.42 -19.30 -14.15
N GLY A 239 24.20 -19.29 -13.07
CA GLY A 239 25.65 -19.18 -13.13
C GLY A 239 26.14 -17.76 -13.44
N ALA A 240 25.38 -16.74 -13.00
CA ALA A 240 25.90 -15.38 -12.92
C ALA A 240 27.19 -15.36 -12.07
N LYS A 241 28.14 -14.49 -12.41
CA LYS A 241 29.30 -14.21 -11.58
C LYS A 241 28.98 -13.21 -10.48
N SER A 242 28.14 -12.23 -10.77
CA SER A 242 27.70 -11.26 -9.78
C SER A 242 26.31 -10.71 -10.03
N VAL A 243 25.65 -10.30 -8.93
CA VAL A 243 24.42 -9.50 -8.92
C VAL A 243 24.68 -8.26 -8.07
N LYS A 244 24.51 -7.07 -8.65
CA LYS A 244 24.62 -5.79 -7.95
C LYS A 244 23.22 -5.18 -7.82
N ILE A 245 22.83 -4.80 -6.61
CA ILE A 245 21.58 -4.11 -6.31
C ILE A 245 21.95 -2.72 -5.79
N PHE A 246 21.72 -1.69 -6.59
CA PHE A 246 21.90 -0.30 -6.18
C PHE A 246 20.62 0.16 -5.51
N THR A 247 20.72 0.69 -4.29
CA THR A 247 19.55 1.10 -3.50
C THR A 247 19.01 2.45 -3.92
N ASP A 248 19.84 3.33 -4.52
CA ASP A 248 19.41 4.58 -5.19
C ASP A 248 20.04 4.70 -6.60
N SER A 249 19.17 4.85 -7.60
CA SER A 249 19.54 5.06 -9.01
C SER A 249 20.46 6.27 -9.27
N LYS A 250 20.47 7.29 -8.41
CA LYS A 250 21.36 8.45 -8.57
C LYS A 250 22.84 8.13 -8.33
N PHE A 251 23.16 7.02 -7.66
CA PHE A 251 24.54 6.60 -7.40
C PHE A 251 25.10 5.62 -8.42
N GLU A 252 24.31 5.23 -9.43
CA GLU A 252 24.79 4.42 -10.54
C GLU A 252 25.96 5.13 -11.28
N SER A 253 25.80 6.43 -11.54
CA SER A 253 26.80 7.24 -12.24
C SER A 253 28.05 7.49 -11.39
N ALA A 254 27.93 7.62 -10.07
CA ALA A 254 29.05 7.85 -9.16
C ALA A 254 29.97 6.61 -9.03
N ILE A 255 29.42 5.39 -9.11
CA ILE A 255 30.18 4.15 -8.91
C ILE A 255 30.70 3.59 -10.26
N SER A 256 30.04 3.91 -11.38
CA SER A 256 30.46 3.46 -12.71
C SER A 256 31.83 4.00 -13.16
N GLY A 257 32.28 5.13 -12.60
CA GLY A 257 33.59 5.74 -12.91
C GLY A 257 34.75 5.32 -12.01
N GLU A 258 34.49 4.70 -10.85
CA GLU A 258 35.54 4.33 -9.87
C GLU A 258 35.90 2.84 -9.88
N PHE A 259 35.12 2.00 -10.57
CA PHE A 259 35.40 0.54 -10.64
C PHE A 259 36.44 0.14 -11.69
N ASP A 260 36.83 1.06 -12.59
CA ASP A 260 37.71 0.79 -13.74
C ASP A 260 39.17 1.23 -13.56
N ALA A 261 39.53 1.80 -12.41
CA ALA A 261 40.89 2.23 -12.12
C ALA A 261 41.34 1.72 -10.75
N ASP A 262 42.25 0.74 -10.78
CA ASP A 262 43.19 0.37 -9.71
C ASP A 262 42.96 1.03 -8.34
N ALA A 263 41.98 0.55 -7.58
CA ALA A 263 41.77 1.01 -6.22
C ALA A 263 41.63 -0.17 -5.27
N LYS A 264 42.77 -0.51 -4.65
CA LYS A 264 42.80 -1.07 -3.30
C LYS A 264 42.15 -0.04 -2.36
N LEU A 265 40.83 -0.02 -2.33
CA LEU A 265 40.05 0.74 -1.37
C LEU A 265 39.58 -0.25 -0.31
N GLU A 266 40.01 -0.02 0.94
CA GLU A 266 39.48 -0.66 2.14
C GLU A 266 38.02 -0.23 2.37
N THR A 267 37.13 -0.52 1.43
CA THR A 267 35.72 -0.68 1.74
C THR A 267 35.58 -2.04 2.40
N GLN A 268 35.09 -2.10 3.64
CA GLN A 268 34.75 -3.38 4.27
C GLN A 268 33.55 -4.00 3.53
N PHE A 269 33.83 -4.66 2.42
CA PHE A 269 32.91 -5.53 1.70
C PHE A 269 32.34 -6.53 2.71
N VAL A 270 31.02 -6.56 2.87
CA VAL A 270 30.39 -7.76 3.43
C VAL A 270 30.27 -8.72 2.25
N SER A 271 31.34 -9.50 2.03
CA SER A 271 31.26 -10.66 1.16
C SER A 271 30.43 -11.70 1.89
N ALA A 272 29.13 -11.77 1.63
CA ALA A 272 28.32 -12.90 2.08
C ALA A 272 28.74 -14.13 1.25
N SER A 273 29.73 -14.89 1.71
CA SER A 273 30.00 -16.21 1.13
C SER A 273 28.90 -17.15 1.59
N THR A 274 27.88 -17.35 0.75
CA THR A 274 26.84 -18.34 1.01
C THR A 274 27.39 -19.75 0.74
N GLU A 275 28.03 -20.34 1.75
CA GLU A 275 28.10 -21.79 1.87
C GLU A 275 26.72 -22.31 2.31
N LEU A 276 26.33 -23.47 1.76
CA LEU A 276 25.00 -24.10 1.82
C LEU A 276 24.16 -23.82 3.07
N GLY A 277 22.93 -23.34 2.85
CA GLY A 277 21.84 -23.43 3.84
C GLY A 277 21.01 -22.16 3.90
N ASN A 278 19.77 -22.26 3.41
CA ASN A 278 18.72 -21.25 3.49
C ASN A 278 18.82 -20.28 4.68
N THR A 279 19.10 -19.01 4.41
CA THR A 279 18.45 -17.84 5.02
C THR A 279 19.03 -16.57 4.38
N ALA A 280 18.31 -15.97 3.43
CA ALA A 280 18.58 -14.61 2.94
C ALA A 280 18.14 -13.54 3.97
N SER A 281 18.24 -13.84 5.27
CA SER A 281 17.81 -12.97 6.36
C SER A 281 18.89 -11.98 6.81
N GLU A 282 20.04 -11.93 6.14
CA GLU A 282 21.06 -10.90 6.33
C GLU A 282 21.16 -9.95 5.12
N LEU A 283 20.02 -9.59 4.52
CA LEU A 283 19.93 -8.44 3.60
C LEU A 283 19.93 -7.09 4.37
N LEU A 284 20.50 -7.08 5.59
CA LEU A 284 20.64 -5.90 6.44
C LEU A 284 21.91 -5.15 6.03
N ALA A 285 21.84 -4.48 4.88
CA ALA A 285 22.80 -3.45 4.54
C ALA A 285 22.64 -2.31 5.56
N LYS A 286 23.64 -2.17 6.45
CA LYS A 286 23.87 -0.96 7.24
C LYS A 286 23.54 0.27 6.38
N ILE A 287 22.80 1.21 6.97
CA ILE A 287 22.22 2.48 6.47
C ILE A 287 23.20 3.40 5.69
N ASP A 288 24.44 2.95 5.45
CA ASP A 288 25.54 3.70 4.84
C ASP A 288 26.05 3.11 3.50
N ARG A 289 25.35 2.13 2.89
CA ARG A 289 25.87 1.42 1.70
C ARG A 289 24.94 1.56 0.48
N LYS A 290 25.45 2.26 -0.54
CA LYS A 290 24.79 2.64 -1.81
C LYS A 290 24.50 1.47 -2.77
N ALA A 291 25.09 0.30 -2.51
CA ALA A 291 24.89 -0.91 -3.31
C ALA A 291 25.15 -2.17 -2.47
N VAL A 292 24.44 -3.25 -2.80
CA VAL A 292 24.68 -4.62 -2.32
C VAL A 292 25.21 -5.43 -3.48
N VAL A 293 26.35 -6.11 -3.30
CA VAL A 293 26.99 -6.93 -4.33
C VAL A 293 27.06 -8.37 -3.88
N PHE A 294 26.45 -9.26 -4.65
CA PHE A 294 26.57 -10.71 -4.50
C PHE A 294 27.58 -11.20 -5.53
N GLU A 295 28.67 -11.81 -5.08
CA GLU A 295 29.64 -12.49 -5.96
C GLU A 295 29.56 -13.99 -5.74
N PHE A 296 29.48 -14.74 -6.84
CA PHE A 296 29.31 -16.19 -6.80
C PHE A 296 30.60 -16.88 -7.21
N LYS A 297 31.09 -17.77 -6.32
CA LYS A 297 32.23 -18.63 -6.62
C LYS A 297 31.76 -19.82 -7.45
N GLY A 298 32.27 -19.90 -8.68
CA GLY A 298 32.02 -21.00 -9.59
C GLY A 298 30.78 -20.78 -10.46
N GLY A 299 31.00 -20.75 -11.78
CA GLY A 299 29.89 -20.92 -12.71
C GLY A 299 29.37 -22.34 -12.58
N THR A 300 28.04 -22.52 -12.50
CA THR A 300 27.44 -23.85 -12.61
C THR A 300 28.04 -24.55 -13.83
N ASN A 301 28.66 -25.71 -13.58
CA ASN A 301 29.40 -26.45 -14.58
C ASN A 301 28.47 -26.67 -15.79
N ARG A 302 28.86 -26.19 -16.99
CA ARG A 302 28.04 -26.22 -18.23
C ARG A 302 27.43 -27.59 -18.54
N PHE A 303 27.98 -28.65 -17.96
CA PHE A 303 27.50 -30.02 -18.04
C PHE A 303 26.29 -30.33 -17.13
N PHE A 304 26.22 -29.76 -15.91
CA PHE A 304 25.14 -30.01 -14.96
C PHE A 304 23.83 -29.34 -15.36
N THR A 305 23.88 -28.09 -15.81
CA THR A 305 22.72 -27.38 -16.36
C THR A 305 22.20 -28.03 -17.63
N LYS A 306 23.09 -28.49 -18.52
CA LYS A 306 22.74 -29.21 -19.76
C LYS A 306 22.18 -30.62 -19.52
N ALA A 307 22.54 -31.26 -18.41
CA ALA A 307 21.96 -32.54 -17.98
C ALA A 307 20.59 -32.34 -17.32
N LEU A 308 20.45 -31.35 -16.43
CA LEU A 308 19.18 -31.02 -15.76
C LEU A 308 18.11 -30.54 -16.75
N SER A 309 18.48 -29.69 -17.71
CA SER A 309 17.57 -29.14 -18.73
C SER A 309 17.03 -30.18 -19.73
N LYS A 310 17.62 -31.38 -19.79
CA LYS A 310 17.15 -32.48 -20.64
C LYS A 310 16.05 -33.31 -19.98
N PHE A 311 15.90 -33.22 -18.65
CA PHE A 311 14.93 -34.01 -17.88
C PHE A 311 13.89 -33.14 -17.16
N ARG A 312 14.17 -31.85 -16.92
CA ARG A 312 13.24 -30.85 -16.37
C ARG A 312 13.51 -29.48 -16.97
N SER A 313 12.51 -28.60 -16.98
CA SER A 313 12.62 -27.19 -17.36
C SER A 313 12.93 -26.36 -16.09
N PRO A 314 14.20 -26.03 -15.77
CA PRO A 314 14.54 -25.35 -14.52
C PRO A 314 13.84 -23.99 -14.39
N GLU A 315 13.65 -23.30 -15.51
CA GLU A 315 12.91 -22.05 -15.58
C GLU A 315 11.44 -22.21 -15.15
N LYS A 316 10.79 -23.30 -15.54
CA LYS A 316 9.39 -23.55 -15.16
C LYS A 316 9.26 -23.90 -13.68
N ASP A 317 10.19 -24.69 -13.16
CA ASP A 317 10.21 -25.06 -11.75
C ASP A 317 10.47 -23.83 -10.86
N LEU A 318 11.40 -22.95 -11.26
CA LEU A 318 11.70 -21.71 -10.54
C LEU A 318 10.53 -20.72 -10.58
N LEU A 319 9.89 -20.53 -11.73
CA LEU A 319 8.72 -19.66 -11.84
C LEU A 319 7.55 -20.23 -11.03
N LYS A 320 7.30 -21.55 -11.07
CA LYS A 320 6.21 -22.17 -10.30
C LYS A 320 6.37 -22.01 -8.78
N GLN A 321 7.60 -21.90 -8.27
CA GLN A 321 7.89 -21.73 -6.85
C GLN A 321 8.04 -20.26 -6.43
N SER A 322 8.02 -19.33 -7.39
CA SER A 322 8.30 -17.92 -7.16
C SER A 322 7.07 -17.21 -6.62
N LYS A 323 7.24 -16.41 -5.56
CA LYS A 323 6.18 -15.53 -5.06
C LYS A 323 6.06 -14.25 -5.91
N TRP A 324 7.14 -13.82 -6.59
CA TRP A 324 7.14 -12.52 -7.30
C TRP A 324 7.45 -12.61 -8.79
N LEU A 325 8.52 -13.31 -9.17
CA LEU A 325 9.01 -13.35 -10.54
C LEU A 325 7.95 -13.85 -11.53
N GLN A 326 7.12 -14.81 -11.14
CA GLN A 326 6.09 -15.38 -12.03
C GLN A 326 5.00 -14.39 -12.46
N HIS A 327 4.86 -13.27 -11.73
CA HIS A 327 3.80 -12.29 -11.95
C HIS A 327 4.27 -11.06 -12.76
N ASP A 328 5.58 -10.95 -13.03
CA ASP A 328 6.19 -9.84 -13.73
C ASP A 328 6.77 -10.31 -15.06
N ALA A 329 6.16 -9.87 -16.18
CA ALA A 329 6.50 -10.35 -17.52
C ALA A 329 7.99 -10.17 -17.86
N GLU A 330 8.61 -9.06 -17.48
CA GLU A 330 10.04 -8.81 -17.72
C GLU A 330 10.92 -9.74 -16.88
N LEU A 331 10.52 -10.02 -15.63
CA LEU A 331 11.26 -10.98 -14.79
C LEU A 331 11.07 -12.42 -15.28
N VAL A 332 9.89 -12.76 -15.78
CA VAL A 332 9.63 -14.05 -16.44
C VAL A 332 10.53 -14.21 -17.67
N GLU A 333 10.65 -13.17 -18.50
CA GLU A 333 11.55 -13.17 -19.65
C GLU A 333 13.03 -13.27 -19.23
N PHE A 334 13.43 -12.56 -18.17
CA PHE A 334 14.75 -12.71 -17.57
C PHE A 334 15.01 -14.15 -17.13
N VAL A 335 14.10 -14.78 -16.38
CA VAL A 335 14.25 -16.18 -15.94
C VAL A 335 14.38 -17.09 -17.17
N LYS A 336 13.51 -16.95 -18.16
CA LYS A 336 13.57 -17.76 -19.40
C LYS A 336 14.89 -17.56 -20.14
N GLY A 337 15.33 -16.33 -20.36
CA GLY A 337 16.59 -16.01 -21.04
C GLY A 337 17.84 -16.46 -20.28
N CYS A 338 17.76 -16.59 -18.95
CA CYS A 338 18.83 -17.14 -18.12
C CYS A 338 19.05 -18.64 -18.35
N PHE A 339 18.03 -19.37 -18.80
CA PHE A 339 18.10 -20.82 -19.03
C PHE A 339 17.94 -21.22 -20.51
N ASP A 340 17.80 -20.25 -21.42
CA ASP A 340 17.82 -20.50 -22.86
C ASP A 340 19.20 -21.05 -23.29
N GLN A 341 19.17 -22.20 -23.96
CA GLN A 341 20.36 -22.89 -24.46
C GLN A 341 20.92 -22.27 -25.74
N SER A 342 20.08 -21.56 -26.50
CA SER A 342 20.42 -21.03 -27.82
C SER A 342 20.97 -19.61 -27.74
N ASN A 343 20.40 -18.77 -26.86
CA ASN A 343 20.79 -17.38 -26.71
C ASN A 343 20.69 -16.93 -25.25
N ARG A 344 21.66 -17.38 -24.45
CA ARG A 344 21.68 -17.09 -23.02
C ARG A 344 21.96 -15.60 -22.76
N LEU A 345 21.21 -15.00 -21.83
CA LEU A 345 21.48 -13.65 -21.35
C LEU A 345 22.92 -13.54 -20.82
N LYS A 346 23.66 -12.55 -21.34
CA LYS A 346 25.01 -12.20 -20.86
C LYS A 346 25.00 -11.10 -19.81
N TYR A 347 23.96 -10.28 -19.85
CA TYR A 347 23.78 -9.12 -19.00
C TYR A 347 22.29 -8.85 -18.81
N PHE A 348 21.91 -8.38 -17.62
CA PHE A 348 20.58 -7.90 -17.33
C PHE A 348 20.67 -6.68 -16.44
N GLU A 349 19.97 -5.62 -16.83
CA GLU A 349 19.79 -4.43 -16.01
C GLU A 349 18.31 -4.10 -15.90
N ARG A 350 17.86 -3.80 -14.67
CA ARG A 350 16.50 -3.35 -14.45
C ARG A 350 16.43 -2.30 -13.36
N LYS A 351 15.80 -1.17 -13.68
CA LYS A 351 15.40 -0.17 -12.69
C LYS A 351 14.00 -0.52 -12.16
N VAL A 352 13.86 -0.61 -10.85
CA VAL A 352 12.61 -0.93 -10.17
C VAL A 352 12.28 0.20 -9.21
N SER A 353 11.09 0.78 -9.36
CA SER A 353 10.56 1.73 -8.38
C SER A 353 10.28 0.98 -7.08
N THR A 354 10.72 1.54 -5.95
CA THR A 354 10.42 1.01 -4.61
C THR A 354 9.05 1.42 -4.10
N GLU A 355 8.34 2.28 -4.82
CA GLU A 355 7.00 2.80 -4.50
C GLU A 355 6.00 1.67 -4.27
N LYS A 356 6.12 0.54 -4.98
CA LYS A 356 5.28 -0.64 -4.77
C LYS A 356 5.53 -1.27 -3.40
N GLN A 357 6.79 -1.44 -3.02
CA GLN A 357 7.15 -1.96 -1.71
C GLN A 357 6.77 -0.98 -0.60
N GLN A 358 6.96 0.33 -0.80
CA GLN A 358 6.48 1.37 0.11
C GLN A 358 4.96 1.28 0.28
N THR A 359 4.21 1.18 -0.81
CA THR A 359 2.75 1.02 -0.79
C THR A 359 2.35 -0.21 0.03
N ILE A 360 2.99 -1.36 -0.19
CA ILE A 360 2.72 -2.59 0.58
C ILE A 360 3.01 -2.39 2.07
N ILE A 361 4.12 -1.72 2.40
CA ILE A 361 4.50 -1.44 3.80
C ILE A 361 3.47 -0.52 4.47
N SER A 362 3.07 0.56 3.81
CA SER A 362 2.07 1.48 4.32
C SER A 362 0.70 0.81 4.45
N SER A 363 0.28 0.03 3.46
CA SER A 363 -0.95 -0.78 3.56
C SER A 363 -0.88 -1.79 4.72
N ALA A 364 0.25 -2.46 4.94
CA ALA A 364 0.41 -3.37 6.07
C ALA A 364 0.25 -2.64 7.41
N LYS A 365 0.81 -1.43 7.55
CA LYS A 365 0.63 -0.62 8.76
C LYS A 365 -0.83 -0.27 9.02
N LEU A 366 -1.55 0.13 7.97
CA LEU A 366 -2.98 0.41 8.07
C LEU A 366 -3.78 -0.85 8.43
N ALA A 367 -3.49 -1.98 7.79
CA ALA A 367 -4.14 -3.26 8.11
C ALA A 367 -3.93 -3.66 9.58
N ALA A 368 -2.72 -3.44 10.12
CA ALA A 368 -2.43 -3.66 11.54
C ALA A 368 -3.15 -2.66 12.47
N LYS A 369 -3.29 -1.40 12.05
CA LYS A 369 -4.00 -0.35 12.80
C LYS A 369 -5.50 -0.67 12.95
N PHE A 370 -6.09 -1.38 11.99
CA PHE A 370 -7.51 -1.68 11.95
C PHE A 370 -7.87 -3.14 12.28
N ASP A 371 -6.93 -3.90 12.85
CA ASP A 371 -7.14 -5.28 13.31
C ASP A 371 -7.56 -6.25 12.20
N MET A 372 -7.10 -6.01 10.98
CA MET A 372 -7.32 -6.93 9.85
C MET A 372 -6.39 -8.14 9.87
N ALA A 373 -5.34 -8.09 10.69
CA ALA A 373 -4.35 -9.14 10.83
C ALA A 373 -3.93 -9.25 12.29
N ASN A 374 -3.73 -10.46 12.79
CA ASN A 374 -3.15 -10.66 14.12
C ASN A 374 -1.62 -10.53 14.03
N VAL A 375 -1.13 -9.30 14.20
CA VAL A 375 0.28 -8.98 13.98
C VAL A 375 1.07 -9.09 15.28
N SER A 376 2.04 -10.02 15.30
CA SER A 376 2.98 -10.14 16.42
C SER A 376 3.84 -8.88 16.59
N ALA A 377 4.33 -8.64 17.82
CA ALA A 377 5.23 -7.51 18.07
C ALA A 377 6.49 -7.54 17.20
N GLY A 378 7.04 -8.74 16.94
CA GLY A 378 8.20 -8.92 16.06
C GLY A 378 7.92 -8.49 14.61
N ALA A 379 6.75 -8.83 14.07
CA ALA A 379 6.35 -8.42 12.73
C ALA A 379 6.16 -6.90 12.61
N LYS A 380 5.66 -6.24 13.66
CA LYS A 380 5.56 -4.76 13.70
C LYS A 380 6.93 -4.09 13.67
N THR A 381 7.90 -4.60 14.43
CA THR A 381 9.27 -4.09 14.44
C THR A 381 9.94 -4.25 13.08
N SER A 382 9.84 -5.44 12.48
CA SER A 382 10.39 -5.70 11.15
C SER A 382 9.80 -4.77 10.08
N LEU A 383 8.49 -4.52 10.12
CA LEU A 383 7.83 -3.61 9.18
C LEU A 383 8.37 -2.18 9.29
N ALA A 384 8.62 -1.69 10.50
CA ALA A 384 9.21 -0.36 10.74
C ALA A 384 10.68 -0.27 10.29
N GLU A 385 11.45 -1.36 10.39
CA GLU A 385 12.81 -1.43 9.86
C GLU A 385 12.82 -1.38 8.33
N LYS A 386 11.92 -2.11 7.67
CA LYS A 386 11.78 -2.11 6.20
C LYS A 386 11.40 -0.74 5.65
N GLU A 387 10.48 -0.04 6.30
CA GLU A 387 10.08 1.31 5.86
C GLU A 387 11.29 2.22 5.63
N LYS A 388 12.20 2.28 6.61
CA LYS A 388 13.44 3.07 6.52
C LYS A 388 14.33 2.66 5.35
N ILE A 389 14.32 1.38 4.98
CA ILE A 389 15.12 0.85 3.86
C ILE A 389 14.49 1.23 2.52
N PHE A 390 13.16 1.18 2.44
CA PHE A 390 12.44 1.38 1.18
C PHE A 390 12.08 2.83 0.88
N GLU A 391 12.33 3.81 1.77
CA GLU A 391 12.23 5.27 1.50
C GLU A 391 12.98 5.71 0.22
N VAL A 392 13.95 4.93 -0.23
CA VAL A 392 14.76 5.23 -1.40
C VAL A 392 14.02 4.93 -2.70
N SER A 393 13.68 5.96 -3.48
CA SER A 393 12.71 5.92 -4.61
C SER A 393 12.95 4.90 -5.74
N ASN A 394 14.18 4.41 -5.95
CA ASN A 394 14.48 3.55 -7.10
C ASN A 394 15.67 2.63 -6.84
N LYS A 395 15.48 1.32 -7.07
CA LYS A 395 16.54 0.31 -7.11
C LYS A 395 16.99 0.03 -8.54
N ILE A 396 18.25 -0.37 -8.73
CA ILE A 396 18.74 -0.92 -10.00
C ILE A 396 19.38 -2.28 -9.74
N TYR A 397 18.92 -3.31 -10.45
CA TYR A 397 19.54 -4.64 -10.48
C TYR A 397 20.45 -4.71 -11.69
N LYS A 398 21.71 -5.11 -11.50
CA LYS A 398 22.65 -5.45 -12.58
C LYS A 398 23.16 -6.87 -12.36
N VAL A 399 22.95 -7.74 -13.34
CA VAL A 399 23.40 -9.14 -13.29
C VAL A 399 24.44 -9.35 -14.39
N ALA A 400 25.60 -9.88 -14.01
CA ALA A 400 26.70 -10.18 -14.93
C ALA A 400 27.05 -11.66 -14.92
N PHE A 401 27.12 -12.26 -16.11
CA PHE A 401 27.43 -13.69 -16.32
C PHE A 401 28.87 -13.95 -16.78
N GLU A 402 29.57 -12.91 -17.26
CA GLU A 402 30.94 -12.97 -17.79
C GLU A 402 31.97 -12.27 -16.92
#